data_AF-F5ZDF5-F1
#
_entry.id   AF-F5ZDF5-F1
#
_cell.length_a   1.000
_cell.length_b   1.000
_cell.length_c   1.000
_cell.angle_alpha   90.00
_cell.angle_beta   90.00
_cell.angle_gamma   90.00
#
_symmetry.space_group_name_H-M   'P 1'
#
loop_
_entity.id
_entity.type
_entity.pdbx_description
1 polymer ?
#
loop_
_entity_poly.entity_id
_entity_poly.type
_entity_poly.pdbx_seq_one_letter_code
_entity_poly.pdbx_strand_id
1 'polypeptide(L)'
;MLYIYVVTDSSALRHSLSFLFLLTTDFIDRKVLSLIKTVRSKMTPIKHPVDISESIEACAAHYGKDANAMKSYLLEGQRKALAMDNRGPLKFETDGSLATHIKDAYSKYGFYIFEGLISDKELADLEQDIELLKTQFPLKNGEKLNAQGEKALAIDALGPRLIWSKPLGDPLGGTPIANGRHQVKLFEPSAAKDAPEEAVFVLLGSLEYSDACLRAYAHPELLKVAESINGKDFAPFHECLFIKEPGLGAAVSWHQDGDTHWNSPDFDEGIHGFNFMAQVYGSTAVNGVWVVPGTHKQGKLDIKEMVAQAGSERLTEAVPLICNAGDVVICNRQIVHGSFANTGFEPRVTVNFGFHRRSSVLNVSGAGIHCAPQEFDDEHIAKRTAVLGYAIDARMKKYPEETPYVYALFANSDTQFEYNNDTKEALKDYNLLDLSI
;
A
#
# COMPACT_ATOMS: atom_id res chain seq x y z
N MET A 1 -8.71 32.71 -44.20
CA MET A 1 -8.44 33.99 -44.90
C MET A 1 -8.60 35.09 -43.86
N LEU A 2 -7.55 35.91 -43.68
CA LEU A 2 -7.36 37.01 -42.70
C LEU A 2 -8.65 37.82 -42.40
N TYR A 3 -8.87 38.37 -41.20
CA TYR A 3 -8.04 39.42 -40.59
C TYR A 3 -8.15 39.47 -39.06
N ILE A 4 -7.00 39.75 -38.44
CA ILE A 4 -6.79 40.21 -37.07
C ILE A 4 -6.84 41.75 -37.09
N TYR A 5 -7.51 42.36 -36.11
CA TYR A 5 -7.16 43.68 -35.60
C TYR A 5 -7.21 43.65 -34.07
N VAL A 6 -6.07 43.93 -33.47
CA VAL A 6 -5.90 44.23 -32.04
C VAL A 6 -5.78 45.74 -31.93
N VAL A 7 -6.63 46.37 -31.12
CA VAL A 7 -6.31 47.66 -30.50
C VAL A 7 -6.65 47.58 -29.01
N THR A 8 -5.65 47.96 -28.25
CA THR A 8 -5.48 48.12 -26.82
C THR A 8 -6.52 49.01 -26.14
N ASP A 9 -7.03 48.62 -24.96
CA ASP A 9 -6.93 49.48 -23.76
C ASP A 9 -7.21 48.68 -22.48
N SER A 10 -6.42 48.96 -21.44
CA SER A 10 -6.35 48.25 -20.17
C SER A 10 -6.79 49.15 -19.04
N SER A 11 -7.97 48.91 -18.45
CA SER A 11 -8.28 49.34 -17.06
C SER A 11 -9.58 48.79 -16.46
N ALA A 12 -10.37 47.95 -17.16
CA ALA A 12 -11.65 47.45 -16.62
C ALA A 12 -11.70 45.94 -16.27
N LEU A 13 -10.62 45.16 -16.46
CA LEU A 13 -10.64 43.70 -16.31
C LEU A 13 -10.11 43.12 -14.98
N ARG A 14 -9.64 43.93 -14.02
CA ARG A 14 -9.05 43.39 -12.77
C ARG A 14 -10.06 43.08 -11.66
N HIS A 15 -11.35 43.34 -11.85
CA HIS A 15 -12.40 42.94 -10.88
C HIS A 15 -13.33 41.83 -11.38
N SER A 16 -13.31 41.51 -12.68
CA SER A 16 -14.09 40.41 -13.26
C SER A 16 -13.33 39.08 -13.31
N LEU A 17 -11.99 39.10 -13.36
CA LEU A 17 -11.16 37.89 -13.39
C LEU A 17 -11.11 37.15 -12.05
N SER A 18 -11.14 37.85 -10.91
CA SER A 18 -11.19 37.21 -9.58
C SER A 18 -12.53 36.52 -9.31
N PHE A 19 -13.63 37.06 -9.86
CA PHE A 19 -14.96 36.46 -9.72
C PHE A 19 -15.15 35.26 -10.65
N LEU A 20 -14.54 35.28 -11.84
CA LEU A 20 -14.58 34.16 -12.78
C LEU A 20 -13.71 32.99 -12.31
N PHE A 21 -12.56 33.26 -11.68
CA PHE A 21 -11.68 32.20 -11.13
C PHE A 21 -12.35 31.47 -9.94
N LEU A 22 -12.99 32.22 -9.03
CA LEU A 22 -13.76 31.66 -7.90
C LEU A 22 -14.99 30.85 -8.37
N LEU A 23 -15.69 31.30 -9.40
CA LEU A 23 -16.82 30.55 -9.98
C LEU A 23 -16.36 29.28 -10.72
N THR A 24 -15.18 29.29 -11.36
CA THR A 24 -14.65 28.08 -12.02
C THR A 24 -14.12 27.05 -11.03
N THR A 25 -13.47 27.46 -9.94
CA THR A 25 -13.02 26.53 -8.89
C THR A 25 -14.21 25.89 -8.18
N ASP A 26 -15.24 26.66 -7.84
CA ASP A 26 -16.47 26.13 -7.22
C ASP A 26 -17.25 25.17 -8.16
N PHE A 27 -17.22 25.43 -9.48
CA PHE A 27 -17.94 24.60 -10.45
C PHE A 27 -17.17 23.31 -10.79
N ILE A 28 -15.83 23.38 -10.82
CA ILE A 28 -14.94 22.22 -10.92
C ILE A 28 -15.09 21.38 -9.65
N ASP A 29 -15.04 21.99 -8.46
CA ASP A 29 -15.25 21.29 -7.18
C ASP A 29 -16.63 20.61 -7.12
N ARG A 30 -17.70 21.27 -7.58
CA ARG A 30 -19.04 20.63 -7.59
C ARG A 30 -19.15 19.49 -8.59
N LYS A 31 -18.51 19.55 -9.76
CA LYS A 31 -18.48 18.45 -10.73
C LYS A 31 -17.61 17.30 -10.24
N VAL A 32 -16.46 17.59 -9.65
CA VAL A 32 -15.57 16.60 -9.00
C VAL A 32 -16.28 15.96 -7.82
N LEU A 33 -16.92 16.72 -6.94
CA LEU A 33 -17.75 16.21 -5.83
C LEU A 33 -18.96 15.40 -6.32
N SER A 34 -19.58 15.77 -7.45
CA SER A 34 -20.68 15.01 -8.07
C SER A 34 -20.17 13.70 -8.68
N LEU A 35 -18.98 13.71 -9.29
CA LEU A 35 -18.33 12.53 -9.84
C LEU A 35 -17.89 11.60 -8.70
N ILE A 36 -17.26 12.13 -7.65
CA ILE A 36 -16.90 11.42 -6.41
C ILE A 36 -18.15 10.84 -5.73
N LYS A 37 -19.29 11.56 -5.67
CA LYS A 37 -20.55 11.01 -5.16
C LYS A 37 -21.10 9.87 -6.02
N THR A 38 -20.88 9.91 -7.34
CA THR A 38 -21.31 8.86 -8.28
C THR A 38 -20.37 7.66 -8.25
N VAL A 39 -19.08 7.86 -7.93
CA VAL A 39 -18.10 6.79 -7.67
C VAL A 39 -18.33 6.17 -6.28
N ARG A 40 -18.65 6.96 -5.26
CA ARG A 40 -19.06 6.51 -3.92
C ARG A 40 -20.26 5.57 -3.93
N SER A 41 -21.18 5.69 -4.89
CA SER A 41 -22.32 4.76 -4.99
C SER A 41 -21.96 3.42 -5.64
N LYS A 42 -20.74 3.26 -6.19
CA LYS A 42 -20.26 2.03 -6.81
C LYS A 42 -19.16 1.31 -6.01
N MET A 43 -18.50 1.99 -5.08
CA MET A 43 -17.44 1.42 -4.23
C MET A 43 -17.85 1.61 -2.77
N THR A 44 -18.74 0.76 -2.28
CA THR A 44 -19.10 0.75 -0.86
C THR A 44 -17.96 0.15 -0.03
N PRO A 45 -17.49 0.82 1.04
CA PRO A 45 -16.52 0.26 1.96
C PRO A 45 -16.99 -1.10 2.50
N ILE A 46 -16.12 -2.12 2.46
CA ILE A 46 -16.42 -3.45 3.00
C ILE A 46 -16.55 -3.36 4.52
N LYS A 47 -17.70 -3.79 5.05
CA LYS A 47 -17.93 -4.03 6.49
C LYS A 47 -18.31 -5.49 6.69
N HIS A 48 -17.38 -6.26 7.22
CA HIS A 48 -17.53 -7.68 7.52
C HIS A 48 -18.51 -7.93 8.67
N PRO A 49 -19.28 -9.03 8.58
CA PRO A 49 -19.26 -10.01 7.49
C PRO A 49 -19.94 -9.47 6.22
N VAL A 50 -19.19 -9.38 5.10
CA VAL A 50 -19.74 -9.11 3.77
C VAL A 50 -20.05 -10.46 3.13
N ASP A 51 -21.24 -10.59 2.56
CA ASP A 51 -21.56 -11.74 1.74
C ASP A 51 -20.81 -11.65 0.41
N ILE A 52 -19.74 -12.43 0.31
CA ILE A 52 -18.89 -12.52 -0.89
C ILE A 52 -19.19 -13.79 -1.70
N SER A 53 -20.35 -14.43 -1.47
CA SER A 53 -20.68 -15.71 -2.13
C SER A 53 -20.63 -15.59 -3.64
N GLU A 54 -21.15 -14.49 -4.21
CA GLU A 54 -21.08 -14.23 -5.65
C GLU A 54 -19.63 -14.09 -6.15
N SER A 55 -18.79 -13.35 -5.43
CA SER A 55 -17.37 -13.20 -5.75
C SER A 55 -16.60 -14.52 -5.67
N ILE A 56 -16.94 -15.39 -4.71
CA ILE A 56 -16.36 -16.74 -4.60
C ILE A 56 -16.75 -17.60 -5.80
N GLU A 57 -18.02 -17.61 -6.21
CA GLU A 57 -18.48 -18.38 -7.38
C GLU A 57 -17.84 -17.86 -8.67
N ALA A 58 -17.79 -16.53 -8.84
CA ALA A 58 -17.15 -15.88 -9.98
C ALA A 58 -15.67 -16.25 -10.06
N CYS A 59 -14.94 -16.13 -8.94
CA CYS A 59 -13.54 -16.52 -8.87
C CYS A 59 -13.34 -18.00 -9.23
N ALA A 60 -14.12 -18.90 -8.61
CA ALA A 60 -14.04 -20.33 -8.86
C ALA A 60 -14.32 -20.70 -10.32
N ALA A 61 -15.25 -20.02 -11.00
CA ALA A 61 -15.60 -20.30 -12.39
C ALA A 61 -14.39 -20.15 -13.35
N HIS A 62 -13.41 -19.30 -13.03
CA HIS A 62 -12.19 -19.16 -13.82
C HIS A 62 -11.27 -20.38 -13.77
N TYR A 63 -11.42 -21.26 -12.78
CA TYR A 63 -10.54 -22.41 -12.55
C TYR A 63 -10.98 -23.68 -13.31
N GLY A 64 -12.06 -23.63 -14.10
CA GLY A 64 -12.50 -24.74 -14.94
C GLY A 64 -12.74 -26.03 -14.14
N LYS A 65 -11.98 -27.09 -14.45
CA LYS A 65 -12.08 -28.38 -13.73
C LYS A 65 -11.77 -28.26 -12.23
N ASP A 66 -10.99 -27.26 -11.83
CA ASP A 66 -10.57 -27.03 -10.45
C ASP A 66 -11.48 -26.04 -9.71
N ALA A 67 -12.62 -25.64 -10.30
CA ALA A 67 -13.55 -24.67 -9.72
C ALA A 67 -14.00 -25.04 -8.30
N ASN A 68 -14.41 -26.29 -8.07
CA ASN A 68 -14.83 -26.76 -6.74
C ASN A 68 -13.68 -26.71 -5.73
N ALA A 69 -12.44 -27.00 -6.16
CA ALA A 69 -11.27 -26.95 -5.30
C ALA A 69 -10.95 -25.50 -4.91
N MET A 70 -11.00 -24.56 -5.87
CA MET A 70 -10.79 -23.13 -5.59
C MET A 70 -11.87 -22.58 -4.65
N LYS A 71 -13.15 -22.87 -4.93
CA LYS A 71 -14.26 -22.47 -4.06
C LYS A 71 -14.08 -22.98 -2.63
N SER A 72 -13.75 -24.26 -2.48
CA SER A 72 -13.52 -24.88 -1.17
C SER A 72 -12.35 -24.23 -0.45
N TYR A 73 -11.27 -23.92 -1.17
CA TYR A 73 -10.09 -23.25 -0.64
C TYR A 73 -10.40 -21.84 -0.13
N LEU A 74 -11.18 -21.04 -0.89
CA LEU A 74 -11.61 -19.70 -0.47
C LEU A 74 -12.48 -19.74 0.79
N LEU A 75 -13.48 -20.62 0.82
CA LEU A 75 -14.39 -20.77 1.96
C LEU A 75 -13.66 -21.26 3.22
N GLU A 76 -12.80 -22.28 3.07
CA GLU A 76 -12.05 -22.84 4.18
C GLU A 76 -11.00 -21.86 4.69
N GLY A 77 -10.30 -21.15 3.80
CA GLY A 77 -9.37 -20.09 4.19
C GLY A 77 -10.07 -18.98 4.97
N GLN A 78 -11.24 -18.51 4.51
CA GLN A 78 -12.05 -17.54 5.25
C GLN A 78 -12.42 -18.05 6.65
N ARG A 79 -12.90 -19.30 6.73
CA ARG A 79 -13.25 -19.92 8.02
C ARG A 79 -12.04 -20.01 8.96
N LYS A 80 -10.88 -20.43 8.45
CA LYS A 80 -9.62 -20.51 9.20
C LYS A 80 -9.20 -19.12 9.70
N ALA A 81 -9.17 -18.12 8.82
CA ALA A 81 -8.76 -16.75 9.15
C ALA A 81 -9.62 -16.11 10.24
N LEU A 82 -10.94 -16.32 10.19
CA LEU A 82 -11.88 -15.75 11.18
C LEU A 82 -11.88 -16.49 12.52
N ALA A 83 -11.35 -17.72 12.57
CA ALA A 83 -11.21 -18.49 13.81
C ALA A 83 -9.89 -18.20 14.56
N MET A 84 -8.98 -17.41 13.99
CA MET A 84 -7.70 -17.05 14.61
C MET A 84 -7.87 -15.96 15.67
N ASP A 85 -7.05 -16.04 16.71
CA ASP A 85 -6.94 -15.02 17.77
C ASP A 85 -5.82 -14.03 17.43
N ASN A 86 -6.03 -13.25 16.37
CA ASN A 86 -5.03 -12.35 15.80
C ASN A 86 -5.63 -11.05 15.25
N ARG A 87 -6.76 -10.63 15.81
CA ARG A 87 -7.48 -9.43 15.43
C ARG A 87 -8.15 -8.78 16.61
N GLY A 88 -8.30 -7.46 16.55
CA GLY A 88 -9.01 -6.68 17.55
C GLY A 88 -8.57 -5.23 17.56
N PRO A 89 -9.17 -4.39 18.43
CA PRO A 89 -8.75 -3.00 18.58
C PRO A 89 -7.29 -2.92 19.05
N LEU A 90 -6.58 -1.91 18.57
CA LEU A 90 -5.24 -1.59 19.05
C LEU A 90 -5.29 -1.23 20.54
N LYS A 91 -4.37 -1.80 21.32
CA LYS A 91 -4.28 -1.60 22.77
C LYS A 91 -2.83 -1.43 23.20
N PHE A 92 -2.61 -0.57 24.18
CA PHE A 92 -1.33 -0.38 24.85
C PHE A 92 -1.46 -0.75 26.33
N GLU A 93 -0.38 -1.23 26.92
CA GLU A 93 -0.26 -1.38 28.38
C GLU A 93 -0.15 0.00 29.05
N THR A 94 -0.24 0.02 30.38
CA THR A 94 -0.15 1.26 31.17
C THR A 94 1.21 1.95 31.06
N ASP A 95 2.28 1.19 30.74
CA ASP A 95 3.63 1.73 30.50
C ASP A 95 3.82 2.29 29.08
N GLY A 96 2.79 2.21 28.24
CA GLY A 96 2.81 2.66 26.86
C GLY A 96 3.36 1.64 25.86
N SER A 97 3.78 0.44 26.28
CA SER A 97 4.16 -0.61 25.33
C SER A 97 2.95 -1.21 24.63
N LEU A 98 3.13 -1.74 23.42
CA LEU A 98 2.09 -2.51 22.74
C LEU A 98 1.63 -3.68 23.62
N ALA A 99 0.31 -3.89 23.71
CA ALA A 99 -0.28 -4.92 24.57
C ALA A 99 0.31 -6.31 24.32
N THR A 100 0.55 -7.05 25.39
CA THR A 100 1.30 -8.31 25.36
C THR A 100 0.62 -9.36 24.47
N HIS A 101 -0.70 -9.52 24.59
CA HIS A 101 -1.46 -10.43 23.73
C HIS A 101 -1.35 -10.12 22.23
N ILE A 102 -1.21 -8.85 21.84
CA ILE A 102 -1.02 -8.44 20.44
C ILE A 102 0.38 -8.85 19.98
N LYS A 103 1.42 -8.58 20.79
CA LYS A 103 2.80 -8.99 20.49
C LYS A 103 2.92 -10.52 20.38
N ASP A 104 2.28 -11.25 21.29
CA ASP A 104 2.27 -12.70 21.31
C ASP A 104 1.57 -13.26 20.05
N ALA A 105 0.42 -12.71 19.67
CA ALA A 105 -0.28 -13.10 18.44
C ALA A 105 0.54 -12.76 17.19
N TYR A 106 1.14 -11.57 17.12
CA TYR A 106 2.01 -11.17 16.02
C TYR A 106 3.25 -12.09 15.91
N SER A 107 3.93 -12.40 17.01
CA SER A 107 5.05 -13.35 17.01
C SER A 107 4.58 -14.76 16.66
N LYS A 108 3.42 -15.21 17.13
CA LYS A 108 2.89 -16.55 16.83
C LYS A 108 2.54 -16.72 15.35
N TYR A 109 1.82 -15.76 14.77
CA TYR A 109 1.23 -15.90 13.44
C TYR A 109 2.02 -15.19 12.34
N GLY A 110 2.85 -14.21 12.68
CA GLY A 110 3.57 -13.34 11.75
C GLY A 110 2.74 -12.15 11.25
N PHE A 111 1.50 -12.00 11.73
CA PHE A 111 0.66 -10.84 11.46
C PHE A 111 -0.41 -10.63 12.53
N TYR A 112 -0.96 -9.42 12.60
CA TYR A 112 -2.12 -9.06 13.43
C TYR A 112 -2.98 -8.01 12.70
N ILE A 113 -4.31 -8.04 12.89
CA ILE A 113 -5.25 -7.09 12.28
C ILE A 113 -5.78 -6.14 13.36
N PHE A 114 -5.44 -4.85 13.23
CA PHE A 114 -6.03 -3.79 14.04
C PHE A 114 -7.39 -3.39 13.45
N GLU A 115 -8.46 -3.74 14.16
CA GLU A 115 -9.82 -3.49 13.70
C GLU A 115 -10.26 -2.05 13.96
N GLY A 116 -10.80 -1.38 12.94
CA GLY A 116 -11.35 -0.03 13.03
C GLY A 116 -10.34 1.04 13.45
N LEU A 117 -9.06 0.85 13.14
CA LEU A 117 -7.99 1.77 13.57
C LEU A 117 -8.04 3.10 12.82
N ILE A 118 -8.23 3.08 11.50
CA ILE A 118 -8.36 4.30 10.71
C ILE A 118 -9.79 4.82 10.87
N SER A 119 -9.93 6.04 11.39
CA SER A 119 -11.23 6.68 11.59
C SER A 119 -11.99 6.91 10.28
N ASP A 120 -13.32 6.98 10.33
CA ASP A 120 -14.17 7.29 9.16
C ASP A 120 -13.75 8.59 8.44
N LYS A 121 -13.26 9.59 9.18
CA LYS A 121 -12.80 10.87 8.63
C LYS A 121 -11.49 10.69 7.85
N GLU A 122 -10.53 9.97 8.42
CA GLU A 122 -9.25 9.70 7.77
C GLU A 122 -9.41 8.77 6.57
N LEU A 123 -10.29 7.77 6.69
CA LEU A 123 -10.67 6.88 5.59
C LEU A 123 -11.28 7.66 4.42
N ALA A 124 -12.18 8.61 4.70
CA ALA A 124 -12.77 9.45 3.65
C ALA A 124 -11.74 10.34 2.94
N ASP A 125 -10.73 10.86 3.65
CA ASP A 125 -9.63 11.60 3.04
C ASP A 125 -8.80 10.68 2.11
N LEU A 126 -8.49 9.44 2.55
CA LEU A 126 -7.77 8.45 1.75
C LEU A 126 -8.55 8.05 0.49
N GLU A 127 -9.84 7.77 0.60
CA GLU A 127 -10.72 7.48 -0.54
C GLU A 127 -10.68 8.63 -1.56
N GLN A 128 -10.85 9.87 -1.09
CA GLN A 128 -10.88 11.04 -1.95
C GLN A 128 -9.56 11.23 -2.71
N ASP A 129 -8.43 11.17 -2.02
CA ASP A 129 -7.11 11.32 -2.63
C ASP A 129 -6.85 10.19 -3.64
N ILE A 130 -7.15 8.95 -3.29
CA ILE A 130 -6.87 7.79 -4.16
C ILE A 130 -7.72 7.83 -5.43
N GLU A 131 -9.00 8.19 -5.34
CA GLU A 131 -9.84 8.33 -6.52
C GLU A 131 -9.38 9.49 -7.41
N LEU A 132 -8.91 10.60 -6.83
CA LEU A 132 -8.28 11.68 -7.59
C LEU A 132 -7.00 11.19 -8.28
N LEU A 133 -6.12 10.49 -7.58
CA LEU A 133 -4.87 9.94 -8.14
C LEU A 133 -5.12 9.05 -9.36
N LYS A 134 -6.12 8.17 -9.29
CA LYS A 134 -6.47 7.27 -10.40
C LYS A 134 -6.85 8.04 -11.67
N THR A 135 -7.49 9.20 -11.55
CA THR A 135 -7.81 10.05 -12.71
C THR A 135 -6.56 10.67 -13.35
N GLN A 136 -5.47 10.80 -12.60
CA GLN A 136 -4.22 11.39 -13.06
C GLN A 136 -3.26 10.36 -13.68
N PHE A 137 -3.58 9.06 -13.62
CA PHE A 137 -2.74 8.05 -14.25
C PHE A 137 -2.63 8.26 -15.77
N PRO A 138 -1.49 7.88 -16.38
CA PRO A 138 -1.36 7.82 -17.82
C PRO A 138 -2.48 6.98 -18.43
N LEU A 139 -2.97 7.37 -19.60
CA LEU A 139 -4.00 6.59 -20.29
C LEU A 139 -3.50 5.18 -20.67
N LYS A 140 -2.21 5.06 -21.00
CA LYS A 140 -1.51 3.79 -21.21
C LYS A 140 -0.09 3.87 -20.67
N ASN A 141 0.52 2.70 -20.47
CA ASN A 141 1.93 2.61 -20.11
C ASN A 141 2.82 3.37 -21.12
N GLY A 142 3.66 4.26 -20.61
CA GLY A 142 4.54 5.13 -21.41
C GLY A 142 3.89 6.38 -22.00
N GLU A 143 2.57 6.57 -21.87
CA GLU A 143 1.92 7.81 -22.32
C GLU A 143 2.20 8.98 -21.35
N LYS A 144 2.24 10.19 -21.91
CA LYS A 144 2.54 11.42 -21.15
C LYS A 144 1.29 12.12 -20.62
N LEU A 145 0.12 11.74 -21.12
CA LEU A 145 -1.14 12.40 -20.82
C LEU A 145 -2.11 11.43 -20.13
N ASN A 146 -2.93 11.97 -19.24
CA ASN A 146 -4.05 11.25 -18.63
C ASN A 146 -5.27 11.26 -19.56
N ALA A 147 -6.36 10.62 -19.13
CA ALA A 147 -7.61 10.56 -19.91
C ALA A 147 -8.26 11.93 -20.18
N GLN A 148 -7.89 12.97 -19.43
CA GLN A 148 -8.37 14.35 -19.57
C GLN A 148 -7.48 15.20 -20.50
N GLY A 149 -6.38 14.64 -21.00
CA GLY A 149 -5.41 15.35 -21.85
C GLY A 149 -4.43 16.24 -21.07
N GLU A 150 -4.37 16.07 -19.75
CA GLU A 150 -3.45 16.76 -18.86
C GLU A 150 -2.16 15.94 -18.68
N LYS A 151 -1.12 16.55 -18.15
CA LYS A 151 0.13 15.86 -17.82
C LYS A 151 -0.14 14.73 -16.82
N ALA A 152 0.19 13.49 -17.18
CA ALA A 152 -0.05 12.34 -16.33
C ALA A 152 0.88 12.30 -15.11
N LEU A 153 0.42 11.61 -14.07
CA LEU A 153 1.15 11.36 -12.84
C LEU A 153 2.46 10.60 -13.11
N ALA A 154 3.49 10.96 -12.35
CA ALA A 154 4.82 10.34 -12.34
C ALA A 154 5.62 10.35 -13.67
N ILE A 155 5.19 11.06 -14.71
CA ILE A 155 5.91 11.05 -16.00
C ILE A 155 7.32 11.67 -15.94
N ASP A 156 7.57 12.52 -14.93
CA ASP A 156 8.85 13.20 -14.71
C ASP A 156 9.63 12.61 -13.52
N ALA A 157 9.21 11.44 -13.02
CA ALA A 157 9.93 10.75 -11.95
C ALA A 157 11.24 10.16 -12.48
N LEU A 158 12.28 10.16 -11.63
CA LEU A 158 13.58 9.60 -11.97
C LEU A 158 13.61 8.06 -11.91
N GLY A 159 12.77 7.48 -11.05
CA GLY A 159 12.65 6.02 -10.85
C GLY A 159 11.30 5.45 -11.29
N PRO A 160 11.15 4.11 -11.26
CA PRO A 160 9.86 3.47 -11.51
C PRO A 160 8.82 3.92 -10.48
N ARG A 161 7.61 4.28 -10.92
CA ARG A 161 6.52 4.75 -10.04
C ARG A 161 5.24 3.98 -10.21
N LEU A 162 4.79 3.84 -11.45
CA LEU A 162 3.63 3.04 -11.79
C LEU A 162 4.10 1.68 -12.26
N ILE A 163 3.70 0.62 -11.57
CA ILE A 163 3.89 -0.75 -12.04
C ILE A 163 2.61 -1.20 -12.71
N TRP A 164 2.76 -1.61 -13.96
CA TRP A 164 1.68 -2.04 -14.84
C TRP A 164 1.63 -3.56 -14.91
N SER A 165 0.44 -4.08 -15.15
CA SER A 165 0.23 -5.49 -15.44
C SER A 165 -0.89 -5.65 -16.45
N LYS A 166 -0.80 -6.69 -17.27
CA LYS A 166 -1.96 -7.23 -17.97
C LYS A 166 -3.07 -7.54 -16.95
N PRO A 167 -4.35 -7.23 -17.22
CA PRO A 167 -5.44 -7.59 -16.32
C PRO A 167 -5.41 -9.06 -15.91
N LEU A 168 -5.54 -9.29 -14.59
CA LEU A 168 -5.51 -10.61 -13.95
C LEU A 168 -4.21 -11.42 -14.17
N GLY A 169 -3.14 -10.76 -14.62
CA GLY A 169 -1.82 -11.37 -14.78
C GLY A 169 -1.04 -11.48 -13.47
N ASP A 170 0.14 -12.10 -13.53
CA ASP A 170 1.12 -12.19 -12.45
C ASP A 170 2.49 -11.70 -12.96
N PRO A 171 2.76 -10.39 -12.95
CA PRO A 171 3.91 -9.83 -13.65
C PRO A 171 5.26 -10.22 -13.04
N LEU A 172 5.27 -10.75 -11.80
CA LEU A 172 6.49 -11.05 -11.04
C LEU A 172 6.80 -12.55 -10.99
N GLY A 173 5.77 -13.40 -10.97
CA GLY A 173 5.92 -14.82 -10.71
C GLY A 173 6.81 -15.57 -11.70
N GLY A 174 7.78 -16.33 -11.18
CA GLY A 174 8.72 -17.13 -11.95
C GLY A 174 9.75 -16.31 -12.73
N THR A 175 9.85 -15.01 -12.48
CA THR A 175 10.78 -14.10 -13.17
C THR A 175 11.99 -13.76 -12.29
N PRO A 176 13.09 -13.23 -12.86
CA PRO A 176 14.20 -12.69 -12.06
C PRO A 176 13.93 -11.29 -11.47
N ILE A 177 12.77 -10.68 -11.73
CA ILE A 177 12.41 -9.34 -11.21
C ILE A 177 12.36 -9.39 -9.67
N ALA A 178 12.75 -8.29 -9.02
CA ALA A 178 12.87 -8.20 -7.56
C ALA A 178 13.71 -9.37 -7.00
N ASN A 179 14.89 -9.56 -7.58
CA ASN A 179 15.86 -10.61 -7.22
C ASN A 179 15.32 -12.05 -7.26
N GLY A 180 14.25 -12.29 -8.01
CA GLY A 180 13.66 -13.62 -8.18
C GLY A 180 12.94 -14.16 -6.94
N ARG A 181 12.57 -13.28 -5.99
CA ARG A 181 11.88 -13.67 -4.75
C ARG A 181 10.49 -14.31 -4.98
N HIS A 182 9.86 -14.02 -6.12
CA HIS A 182 8.59 -14.62 -6.55
C HIS A 182 8.84 -15.91 -7.34
N GLN A 183 9.16 -16.99 -6.63
CA GLN A 183 9.79 -18.18 -7.23
C GLN A 183 8.88 -18.99 -8.15
N VAL A 184 7.56 -18.83 -8.03
CA VAL A 184 6.51 -19.55 -8.76
C VAL A 184 5.67 -18.57 -9.55
N LYS A 185 4.91 -19.07 -10.53
CA LYS A 185 3.93 -18.30 -11.30
C LYS A 185 2.53 -18.75 -10.89
N LEU A 186 1.65 -17.81 -10.54
CA LEU A 186 0.25 -18.11 -10.27
C LEU A 186 -0.54 -18.26 -11.57
N PHE A 187 -1.69 -18.93 -11.48
CA PHE A 187 -2.67 -19.01 -12.54
C PHE A 187 -3.15 -17.60 -12.92
N GLU A 188 -3.18 -17.32 -14.22
CA GLU A 188 -3.67 -16.05 -14.78
C GLU A 188 -5.04 -16.29 -15.45
N PRO A 189 -6.15 -15.91 -14.79
CA PRO A 189 -7.47 -15.98 -15.40
C PRO A 189 -7.57 -15.13 -16.67
N SER A 190 -8.49 -15.50 -17.55
CA SER A 190 -8.84 -14.63 -18.69
C SER A 190 -9.71 -13.47 -18.22
N ALA A 191 -9.26 -12.24 -18.48
CA ALA A 191 -10.05 -11.04 -18.27
C ALA A 191 -11.17 -10.89 -19.32
N ALA A 192 -12.08 -9.94 -19.10
CA ALA A 192 -13.12 -9.60 -20.06
C ALA A 192 -12.52 -9.13 -21.40
N LYS A 193 -13.23 -9.36 -22.51
CA LYS A 193 -12.72 -9.04 -23.87
C LYS A 193 -12.49 -7.55 -24.10
N ASP A 194 -13.20 -6.71 -23.37
CA ASP A 194 -13.15 -5.26 -23.39
C ASP A 194 -12.30 -4.66 -22.25
N ALA A 195 -11.60 -5.52 -21.48
CA ALA A 195 -10.62 -5.05 -20.50
C ALA A 195 -9.46 -4.29 -21.20
N PRO A 196 -8.85 -3.31 -20.52
CA PRO A 196 -7.68 -2.63 -21.05
C PRO A 196 -6.50 -3.61 -21.26
N GLU A 197 -5.53 -3.23 -22.08
CA GLU A 197 -4.34 -4.07 -22.32
C GLU A 197 -3.48 -4.23 -21.05
N GLU A 198 -3.31 -3.13 -20.30
CA GLU A 198 -2.61 -3.08 -19.03
C GLU A 198 -3.38 -2.17 -18.06
N ALA A 199 -3.20 -2.42 -16.76
CA ALA A 199 -3.69 -1.57 -15.68
C ALA A 199 -2.57 -1.34 -14.66
N VAL A 200 -2.58 -0.16 -14.05
CA VAL A 200 -1.73 0.13 -12.89
C VAL A 200 -2.20 -0.74 -11.72
N PHE A 201 -1.29 -1.47 -11.11
CA PHE A 201 -1.59 -2.24 -9.89
C PHE A 201 -0.69 -1.86 -8.70
N VAL A 202 0.39 -1.11 -8.93
CA VAL A 202 1.19 -0.49 -7.86
C VAL A 202 1.53 0.96 -8.18
N LEU A 203 1.39 1.84 -7.20
CA LEU A 203 1.98 3.19 -7.19
C LEU A 203 3.03 3.26 -6.08
N LEU A 204 4.30 3.43 -6.44
CA LEU A 204 5.43 3.60 -5.51
C LEU A 204 5.60 5.08 -5.11
N GLY A 205 6.03 5.33 -3.87
CA GLY A 205 6.28 6.68 -3.38
C GLY A 205 5.00 7.47 -3.18
N SER A 206 3.95 6.82 -2.66
CA SER A 206 2.59 7.37 -2.54
C SER A 206 2.53 8.68 -1.75
N LEU A 207 3.50 8.92 -0.85
CA LEU A 207 3.57 10.12 -0.01
C LEU A 207 3.85 11.40 -0.81
N GLU A 208 4.44 11.28 -2.01
CA GLU A 208 4.65 12.40 -2.93
C GLU A 208 3.33 12.89 -3.55
N TYR A 209 2.36 11.98 -3.71
CA TYR A 209 1.17 12.21 -4.51
C TYR A 209 -0.11 12.38 -3.68
N SER A 210 -0.16 11.85 -2.46
CA SER A 210 -1.32 11.94 -1.58
C SER A 210 -0.95 12.43 -0.19
N ASP A 211 -1.52 13.57 0.18
CA ASP A 211 -1.36 14.11 1.52
C ASP A 211 -2.09 13.25 2.55
N ALA A 212 -3.17 12.55 2.16
CA ALA A 212 -3.84 11.57 3.01
C ALA A 212 -2.93 10.36 3.31
N CYS A 213 -2.21 9.84 2.32
CA CYS A 213 -1.21 8.79 2.52
C CYS A 213 -0.07 9.28 3.42
N LEU A 214 0.41 10.51 3.22
CA LEU A 214 1.41 11.16 4.07
C LEU A 214 0.95 11.24 5.53
N ARG A 215 -0.29 11.65 5.78
CA ARG A 215 -0.83 11.72 7.15
C ARG A 215 -1.08 10.35 7.78
N ALA A 216 -1.48 9.36 6.99
CA ALA A 216 -1.68 7.98 7.46
C ALA A 216 -0.34 7.32 7.86
N TYR A 217 0.73 7.62 7.12
CA TYR A 217 2.08 7.18 7.43
C TYR A 217 2.58 7.65 8.81
N ALA A 218 2.11 8.81 9.27
CA ALA A 218 2.44 9.37 10.57
C ALA A 218 1.35 9.16 11.64
N HIS A 219 0.45 8.18 11.48
CA HIS A 219 -0.57 7.89 12.48
C HIS A 219 0.09 7.56 13.84
N PRO A 220 -0.19 8.32 14.92
CA PRO A 220 0.65 8.29 16.12
C PRO A 220 0.63 6.94 16.82
N GLU A 221 -0.52 6.27 16.85
CA GLU A 221 -0.61 4.94 17.44
C GLU A 221 0.12 3.87 16.61
N LEU A 222 0.17 3.98 15.27
CA LEU A 222 0.94 3.07 14.42
C LEU A 222 2.46 3.29 14.58
N LEU A 223 2.89 4.54 14.73
CA LEU A 223 4.29 4.86 15.03
C LEU A 223 4.70 4.34 16.42
N LYS A 224 3.79 4.36 17.39
CA LYS A 224 4.01 3.75 18.71
C LYS A 224 4.08 2.22 18.65
N VAL A 225 3.34 1.58 17.73
CA VAL A 225 3.52 0.17 17.40
C VAL A 225 4.89 -0.08 16.78
N ALA A 226 5.32 0.75 15.82
CA ALA A 226 6.65 0.63 15.20
C ALA A 226 7.77 0.75 16.22
N GLU A 227 7.70 1.71 17.16
CA GLU A 227 8.62 1.81 18.29
C GLU A 227 8.61 0.55 19.17
N SER A 228 7.42 0.02 19.49
CA SER A 228 7.30 -1.15 20.35
C SER A 228 7.92 -2.42 19.74
N ILE A 229 7.92 -2.54 18.41
CA ILE A 229 8.44 -3.71 17.69
C ILE A 229 9.90 -3.53 17.29
N ASN A 230 10.27 -2.36 16.77
CA ASN A 230 11.58 -2.12 16.15
C ASN A 230 12.52 -1.26 17.02
N GLY A 231 12.06 -0.78 18.18
CA GLY A 231 12.84 0.11 19.04
C GLY A 231 12.64 1.59 18.71
N LYS A 232 13.11 2.47 19.62
CA LYS A 232 12.90 3.93 19.57
C LYS A 232 13.52 4.62 18.36
N ASP A 233 14.52 3.99 17.76
CA ASP A 233 15.27 4.47 16.62
C ASP A 233 14.86 3.77 15.31
N PHE A 234 13.69 3.10 15.26
CA PHE A 234 13.18 2.38 14.08
C PHE A 234 13.38 3.16 12.78
N ALA A 235 13.75 2.49 11.70
CA ALA A 235 14.00 3.12 10.41
C ALA A 235 12.76 3.02 9.51
N PRO A 236 12.24 4.13 8.95
CA PRO A 236 11.10 4.08 8.04
C PRO A 236 11.45 3.47 6.68
N PHE A 237 10.51 2.71 6.11
CA PHE A 237 10.72 1.90 4.91
C PHE A 237 9.50 1.90 3.97
N HIS A 238 9.80 1.72 2.68
CA HIS A 238 8.96 1.67 1.48
C HIS A 238 7.45 1.87 1.63
N GLU A 239 6.92 2.91 0.97
CA GLU A 239 5.49 3.16 0.84
C GLU A 239 4.99 3.01 -0.59
N CYS A 240 3.85 2.34 -0.71
CA CYS A 240 3.17 2.17 -1.99
C CYS A 240 1.67 1.97 -1.82
N LEU A 241 0.93 2.15 -2.91
CA LEU A 241 -0.44 1.69 -3.03
C LEU A 241 -0.47 0.40 -3.82
N PHE A 242 -1.05 -0.65 -3.26
CA PHE A 242 -1.46 -1.83 -4.05
C PHE A 242 -2.91 -1.68 -4.48
N ILE A 243 -3.16 -1.65 -5.79
CA ILE A 243 -4.48 -1.41 -6.38
C ILE A 243 -4.93 -2.69 -7.09
N LYS A 244 -6.06 -3.26 -6.66
CA LYS A 244 -6.71 -4.39 -7.31
C LYS A 244 -8.16 -4.05 -7.62
N GLU A 245 -8.39 -3.47 -8.78
CA GLU A 245 -9.74 -3.24 -9.29
C GLU A 245 -10.45 -4.57 -9.62
N PRO A 246 -11.77 -4.66 -9.45
CA PRO A 246 -12.56 -5.83 -9.82
C PRO A 246 -12.34 -6.23 -11.28
N GLY A 247 -12.03 -7.51 -11.53
CA GLY A 247 -11.81 -8.04 -12.87
C GLY A 247 -10.50 -7.60 -13.54
N LEU A 248 -9.67 -6.78 -12.90
CA LEU A 248 -8.40 -6.28 -13.44
C LEU A 248 -7.21 -6.60 -12.54
N GLY A 249 -7.39 -6.63 -11.22
CA GLY A 249 -6.31 -6.69 -10.25
C GLY A 249 -5.36 -7.87 -10.46
N ALA A 250 -4.08 -7.57 -10.69
CA ALA A 250 -3.04 -8.56 -10.88
C ALA A 250 -2.85 -9.45 -9.64
N ALA A 251 -2.43 -10.69 -9.87
CA ALA A 251 -1.90 -11.56 -8.83
C ALA A 251 -0.50 -11.08 -8.39
N VAL A 252 -0.14 -11.41 -7.15
CA VAL A 252 1.23 -11.28 -6.65
C VAL A 252 1.62 -12.65 -6.14
N SER A 253 2.57 -13.29 -6.84
CA SER A 253 3.04 -14.64 -6.52
C SER A 253 3.55 -14.80 -5.09
N TRP A 254 3.52 -16.04 -4.60
CA TRP A 254 4.05 -16.40 -3.28
C TRP A 254 5.52 -15.98 -3.16
N HIS A 255 5.84 -15.24 -2.10
CA HIS A 255 7.19 -14.76 -1.82
C HIS A 255 7.40 -14.48 -0.32
N GLN A 256 8.66 -14.26 0.04
CA GLN A 256 9.06 -13.54 1.25
C GLN A 256 9.66 -12.20 0.80
N ASP A 257 9.45 -11.15 1.58
CA ASP A 257 9.86 -9.78 1.17
C ASP A 257 11.35 -9.51 1.39
N GLY A 258 11.99 -10.25 2.29
CA GLY A 258 13.41 -10.10 2.62
C GLY A 258 14.34 -10.63 1.52
N ASP A 259 15.45 -9.93 1.27
CA ASP A 259 16.39 -10.30 0.21
C ASP A 259 17.85 -10.41 0.69
N THR A 260 18.17 -9.78 1.81
CA THR A 260 19.43 -9.89 2.53
C THR A 260 19.23 -10.70 3.82
N HIS A 261 20.17 -10.66 4.78
CA HIS A 261 20.09 -11.24 6.14
C HIS A 261 19.69 -12.70 6.37
N TRP A 262 19.25 -13.48 5.39
CA TRP A 262 18.78 -14.85 5.57
C TRP A 262 19.82 -15.81 6.19
N ASN A 263 21.11 -15.50 6.00
CA ASN A 263 22.23 -16.24 6.57
C ASN A 263 22.98 -15.44 7.66
N SER A 264 22.37 -14.36 8.18
CA SER A 264 22.98 -13.54 9.23
C SER A 264 23.14 -14.36 10.52
N PRO A 265 24.28 -14.25 11.23
CA PRO A 265 24.41 -14.86 12.57
C PRO A 265 23.42 -14.25 13.57
N ASP A 266 22.95 -13.03 13.32
CA ASP A 266 21.99 -12.29 14.14
C ASP A 266 20.55 -12.45 13.63
N PHE A 267 20.27 -13.44 12.78
CA PHE A 267 18.93 -13.67 12.23
C PHE A 267 17.91 -13.95 13.35
N ASP A 268 16.80 -13.22 13.34
CA ASP A 268 15.62 -13.46 14.17
C ASP A 268 14.33 -13.20 13.37
N GLU A 269 13.17 -13.39 14.03
CA GLU A 269 11.86 -13.27 13.38
C GLU A 269 11.53 -11.86 12.85
N GLY A 270 12.24 -10.81 13.26
CA GLY A 270 12.00 -9.42 12.91
C GLY A 270 13.15 -8.75 12.16
N ILE A 271 14.16 -9.47 11.67
CA ILE A 271 15.34 -8.83 11.03
C ILE A 271 14.99 -8.07 9.76
N HIS A 272 13.99 -8.53 9.00
CA HIS A 272 13.50 -7.82 7.82
C HIS A 272 12.39 -6.80 8.11
N GLY A 273 12.00 -6.60 9.37
CA GLY A 273 10.93 -5.69 9.77
C GLY A 273 9.53 -6.12 9.29
N PHE A 274 8.63 -5.15 9.15
CA PHE A 274 7.23 -5.39 8.85
C PHE A 274 6.64 -4.28 7.96
N ASN A 275 5.49 -4.57 7.35
CA ASN A 275 4.64 -3.60 6.68
C ASN A 275 3.34 -3.41 7.45
N PHE A 276 2.89 -2.16 7.59
CA PHE A 276 1.49 -1.86 7.81
C PHE A 276 0.74 -1.87 6.48
N MET A 277 -0.48 -2.41 6.49
CA MET A 277 -1.35 -2.54 5.33
C MET A 277 -2.72 -1.96 5.69
N ALA A 278 -2.89 -0.65 5.55
CA ALA A 278 -4.18 0.00 5.79
C ALA A 278 -5.12 -0.25 4.61
N GLN A 279 -6.28 -0.86 4.88
CA GLN A 279 -7.23 -1.26 3.85
C GLN A 279 -8.28 -0.18 3.64
N VAL A 280 -8.23 0.51 2.50
CA VAL A 280 -9.14 1.63 2.21
C VAL A 280 -10.55 1.14 1.92
N TYR A 281 -10.66 0.05 1.16
CA TYR A 281 -11.95 -0.56 0.83
C TYR A 281 -12.21 -1.87 1.55
N GLY A 282 -11.27 -2.33 2.39
CA GLY A 282 -11.26 -3.67 2.98
C GLY A 282 -10.66 -4.73 2.05
N SER A 283 -10.71 -5.99 2.47
CA SER A 283 -10.24 -7.14 1.71
C SER A 283 -11.01 -8.42 2.06
N THR A 284 -11.11 -9.32 1.08
CA THR A 284 -11.87 -10.58 1.15
C THR A 284 -10.95 -11.78 0.90
N ALA A 285 -11.47 -13.00 1.01
CA ALA A 285 -10.73 -14.20 0.60
C ALA A 285 -10.38 -14.19 -0.91
N VAL A 286 -11.18 -13.50 -1.74
CA VAL A 286 -11.02 -13.47 -3.20
C VAL A 286 -9.93 -12.48 -3.62
N ASN A 287 -9.91 -11.27 -3.05
CA ASN A 287 -9.02 -10.19 -3.49
C ASN A 287 -7.86 -9.88 -2.52
N GLY A 288 -7.91 -10.42 -1.29
CA GLY A 288 -6.96 -10.15 -0.22
C GLY A 288 -5.59 -10.80 -0.41
N VAL A 289 -4.65 -10.37 0.42
CA VAL A 289 -3.38 -11.10 0.59
C VAL A 289 -3.67 -12.37 1.37
N TRP A 290 -2.99 -13.44 1.00
CA TRP A 290 -2.92 -14.68 1.74
C TRP A 290 -1.55 -14.83 2.34
N VAL A 291 -1.48 -15.38 3.55
CA VAL A 291 -0.23 -15.61 4.28
C VAL A 291 -0.19 -17.04 4.79
N VAL A 292 1.01 -17.60 4.98
CA VAL A 292 1.21 -18.89 5.66
C VAL A 292 1.70 -18.62 7.08
N PRO A 293 0.82 -18.67 8.11
CA PRO A 293 1.17 -18.26 9.46
C PRO A 293 2.36 -19.03 10.04
N GLY A 294 3.25 -18.32 10.74
CA GLY A 294 4.42 -18.92 11.41
C GLY A 294 5.64 -19.16 10.51
N THR A 295 5.53 -18.98 9.19
CA THR A 295 6.67 -19.13 8.26
C THR A 295 7.75 -18.06 8.43
N HIS A 296 7.40 -16.91 9.03
CA HIS A 296 8.33 -15.83 9.32
C HIS A 296 9.46 -16.24 10.27
N LYS A 297 9.31 -17.34 11.02
CA LYS A 297 10.32 -17.91 11.93
C LYS A 297 11.21 -18.98 11.29
N GLN A 298 10.97 -19.35 10.05
CA GLN A 298 11.58 -20.54 9.43
C GLN A 298 12.76 -20.22 8.52
N GLY A 299 13.21 -18.96 8.48
CA GLY A 299 14.24 -18.52 7.54
C GLY A 299 13.74 -18.42 6.11
N LYS A 300 14.64 -18.54 5.14
CA LYS A 300 14.31 -18.49 3.71
C LYS A 300 13.75 -19.83 3.25
N LEU A 301 12.51 -19.85 2.78
CA LEU A 301 11.82 -21.07 2.36
C LEU A 301 11.93 -21.30 0.84
N ASP A 302 11.96 -22.58 0.44
CA ASP A 302 11.79 -22.98 -0.96
C ASP A 302 10.29 -23.01 -1.30
N ILE A 303 9.83 -21.95 -1.93
CA ILE A 303 8.41 -21.76 -2.26
C ILE A 303 8.01 -22.67 -3.43
N LYS A 304 8.96 -23.04 -4.31
CA LYS A 304 8.68 -24.02 -5.37
C LYS A 304 8.39 -25.39 -4.75
N GLU A 305 9.16 -25.78 -3.74
CA GLU A 305 8.91 -27.02 -3.01
C GLU A 305 7.55 -26.98 -2.28
N MET A 306 7.23 -25.88 -1.58
CA MET A 306 5.93 -25.72 -0.93
C MET A 306 4.74 -25.87 -1.90
N VAL A 307 4.82 -25.24 -3.08
CA VAL A 307 3.79 -25.35 -4.13
C VAL A 307 3.73 -26.77 -4.72
N ALA A 308 4.89 -27.41 -4.93
CA ALA A 308 4.94 -28.78 -5.42
C ALA A 308 4.31 -29.77 -4.43
N GLN A 309 4.57 -29.61 -3.13
CA GLN A 309 3.97 -30.42 -2.06
C GLN A 309 2.46 -30.19 -1.95
N ALA A 310 1.99 -28.94 -2.12
CA ALA A 310 0.56 -28.63 -2.17
C ALA A 310 -0.14 -29.18 -3.42
N GLY A 311 0.61 -29.54 -4.47
CA GLY A 311 0.09 -30.03 -5.74
C GLY A 311 -0.65 -28.96 -6.57
N SER A 312 -0.66 -27.71 -6.11
CA SER A 312 -1.28 -26.56 -6.78
C SER A 312 -0.77 -25.24 -6.17
N GLU A 313 -1.15 -24.10 -6.77
CA GLU A 313 -0.84 -22.77 -6.24
C GLU A 313 -1.52 -22.42 -4.89
N ARG A 314 -2.40 -23.28 -4.40
CA ARG A 314 -3.18 -23.09 -3.17
C ARG A 314 -2.47 -23.76 -2.00
N LEU A 315 -1.57 -23.03 -1.33
CA LEU A 315 -0.85 -23.52 -0.16
C LEU A 315 -1.85 -23.86 0.97
N THR A 316 -1.88 -25.12 1.41
CA THR A 316 -2.96 -25.67 2.27
C THR A 316 -3.11 -24.97 3.62
N GLU A 317 -1.99 -24.49 4.17
CA GLU A 317 -1.92 -23.81 5.46
C GLU A 317 -2.09 -22.28 5.35
N ALA A 318 -2.26 -21.76 4.14
CA ALA A 318 -2.45 -20.32 3.96
C ALA A 318 -3.85 -19.87 4.40
N VAL A 319 -3.92 -18.64 4.88
CA VAL A 319 -5.15 -17.95 5.28
C VAL A 319 -5.20 -16.56 4.66
N PRO A 320 -6.39 -16.06 4.26
CA PRO A 320 -6.56 -14.70 3.76
C PRO A 320 -6.53 -13.67 4.88
N LEU A 321 -5.97 -12.50 4.58
CA LEU A 321 -6.10 -11.28 5.37
C LEU A 321 -7.45 -10.64 5.07
N ILE A 322 -8.47 -10.96 5.88
CA ILE A 322 -9.83 -10.45 5.76
C ILE A 322 -10.00 -9.22 6.64
N CYS A 323 -10.25 -8.08 6.01
CA CYS A 323 -10.27 -6.77 6.66
C CYS A 323 -11.50 -5.96 6.25
N ASN A 324 -12.04 -5.19 7.18
CA ASN A 324 -12.94 -4.08 6.90
C ASN A 324 -12.18 -2.92 6.30
N ALA A 325 -12.92 -2.00 5.68
CA ALA A 325 -12.38 -0.68 5.42
C ALA A 325 -11.97 0.01 6.73
N GLY A 326 -10.75 0.56 6.74
CA GLY A 326 -10.14 1.20 7.90
C GLY A 326 -9.38 0.26 8.85
N ASP A 327 -9.44 -1.06 8.63
CA ASP A 327 -8.56 -1.98 9.35
C ASP A 327 -7.11 -1.85 8.85
N VAL A 328 -6.16 -2.12 9.74
CA VAL A 328 -4.72 -2.10 9.43
C VAL A 328 -4.09 -3.44 9.81
N VAL A 329 -3.45 -4.10 8.85
CA VAL A 329 -2.63 -5.29 9.16
C VAL A 329 -1.22 -4.87 9.49
N ILE A 330 -0.63 -5.37 10.58
CA ILE A 330 0.83 -5.46 10.72
C ILE A 330 1.27 -6.83 10.19
N CYS A 331 2.09 -6.85 9.14
CA CYS A 331 2.51 -8.07 8.44
C CYS A 331 4.04 -8.18 8.43
N ASN A 332 4.58 -9.27 8.97
CA ASN A 332 6.02 -9.51 9.01
C ASN A 332 6.58 -9.76 7.60
N ARG A 333 7.67 -9.09 7.22
CA ARG A 333 8.25 -9.23 5.86
C ARG A 333 8.87 -10.62 5.59
N GLN A 334 9.04 -11.44 6.61
CA GLN A 334 9.55 -12.81 6.47
C GLN A 334 8.43 -13.84 6.26
N ILE A 335 7.15 -13.47 6.44
CA ILE A 335 6.05 -14.42 6.24
C ILE A 335 5.90 -14.76 4.75
N VAL A 336 5.72 -16.03 4.41
CA VAL A 336 5.35 -16.41 3.04
C VAL A 336 3.95 -15.87 2.77
N HIS A 337 3.84 -15.04 1.74
CA HIS A 337 2.59 -14.41 1.38
C HIS A 337 2.46 -14.19 -0.13
N GLY A 338 1.23 -14.00 -0.59
CA GLY A 338 0.88 -13.82 -1.99
C GLY A 338 -0.57 -13.38 -2.12
N SER A 339 -1.06 -13.16 -3.33
CA SER A 339 -2.48 -12.85 -3.55
C SER A 339 -2.91 -13.26 -4.95
N PHE A 340 -4.06 -13.91 -5.06
CA PHE A 340 -4.63 -14.28 -6.36
C PHE A 340 -5.08 -13.04 -7.15
N ALA A 341 -5.29 -13.21 -8.45
CA ALA A 341 -5.88 -12.17 -9.29
C ALA A 341 -7.29 -11.82 -8.79
N ASN A 342 -7.68 -10.53 -8.83
CA ASN A 342 -8.99 -10.10 -8.36
C ASN A 342 -10.08 -10.38 -9.42
N THR A 343 -10.62 -11.60 -9.39
CA THR A 343 -11.76 -12.03 -10.22
C THR A 343 -13.12 -11.85 -9.51
N GLY A 344 -13.13 -11.21 -8.34
CA GLY A 344 -14.34 -10.86 -7.61
C GLY A 344 -14.90 -9.51 -8.01
N PHE A 345 -15.87 -9.04 -7.23
CA PHE A 345 -16.59 -7.79 -7.48
C PHE A 345 -16.14 -6.64 -6.57
N GLU A 346 -15.39 -6.93 -5.50
CA GLU A 346 -14.96 -5.91 -4.56
C GLU A 346 -13.57 -5.34 -4.93
N PRO A 347 -13.41 -4.00 -4.90
CA PRO A 347 -12.10 -3.39 -5.06
C PRO A 347 -11.24 -3.67 -3.82
N ARG A 348 -9.92 -3.65 -4.01
CA ARG A 348 -8.97 -3.58 -2.90
C ARG A 348 -7.93 -2.53 -3.19
N VAL A 349 -7.81 -1.57 -2.28
CA VAL A 349 -6.65 -0.67 -2.23
C VAL A 349 -6.03 -0.77 -0.85
N THR A 350 -4.74 -1.11 -0.83
CA THR A 350 -3.93 -1.14 0.40
C THR A 350 -2.95 0.03 0.35
N VAL A 351 -3.01 0.90 1.36
CA VAL A 351 -1.95 1.87 1.66
C VAL A 351 -0.89 1.13 2.48
N ASN A 352 0.20 0.76 1.82
CA ASN A 352 1.26 -0.03 2.42
C ASN A 352 2.45 0.87 2.80
N PHE A 353 2.99 0.67 4.00
CA PHE A 353 4.20 1.35 4.46
C PHE A 353 4.91 0.51 5.52
N GLY A 354 6.24 0.48 5.50
CA GLY A 354 7.03 -0.42 6.34
C GLY A 354 7.97 0.28 7.31
N PHE A 355 8.48 -0.51 8.25
CA PHE A 355 9.50 -0.08 9.20
C PHE A 355 10.49 -1.22 9.47
N HIS A 356 11.75 -0.86 9.65
CA HIS A 356 12.83 -1.74 10.08
C HIS A 356 13.35 -1.37 11.46
N ARG A 357 14.08 -2.29 12.09
CA ARG A 357 15.06 -1.92 13.12
C ARG A 357 16.18 -1.15 12.44
N ARG A 358 16.67 -0.06 13.04
CA ARG A 358 17.83 0.66 12.50
C ARG A 358 19.05 -0.25 12.36
N SER A 359 19.27 -1.11 13.35
CA SER A 359 20.36 -2.09 13.35
C SER A 359 20.29 -3.09 12.19
N SER A 360 19.12 -3.31 11.60
CA SER A 360 18.96 -4.18 10.44
C SER A 360 19.35 -3.50 9.13
N VAL A 361 19.41 -2.17 9.06
CA VAL A 361 19.66 -1.44 7.81
C VAL A 361 20.98 -0.70 7.82
N LEU A 362 21.48 -0.27 8.99
CA LEU A 362 22.68 0.53 9.10
C LEU A 362 23.91 -0.24 8.59
N ASN A 363 24.64 0.37 7.66
CA ASN A 363 25.81 -0.20 6.98
C ASN A 363 25.52 -1.52 6.24
N VAL A 364 24.27 -1.70 5.79
CA VAL A 364 23.87 -2.81 4.93
C VAL A 364 23.85 -2.36 3.47
N SER A 365 24.38 -3.20 2.58
CA SER A 365 24.23 -3.00 1.14
C SER A 365 22.83 -3.44 0.72
N GLY A 366 21.99 -2.48 0.33
CA GLY A 366 20.62 -2.73 -0.11
C GLY A 366 20.55 -3.64 -1.34
N ALA A 367 19.51 -4.46 -1.40
CA ALA A 367 19.34 -5.49 -2.42
C ALA A 367 18.93 -4.96 -3.81
N GLY A 368 18.69 -3.66 -3.95
CA GLY A 368 18.43 -3.03 -5.25
C GLY A 368 17.01 -3.22 -5.79
N ILE A 369 16.01 -3.45 -4.93
CA ILE A 369 14.63 -3.77 -5.36
C ILE A 369 13.80 -2.52 -5.61
N HIS A 370 13.80 -1.58 -4.67
CA HIS A 370 13.02 -0.33 -4.77
C HIS A 370 13.86 0.83 -5.30
N CYS A 371 15.18 0.78 -5.13
CA CYS A 371 16.15 1.76 -5.60
C CYS A 371 17.42 1.06 -6.10
N ALA A 372 18.38 1.81 -6.65
CA ALA A 372 19.69 1.24 -7.01
C ALA A 372 20.38 0.63 -5.77
N PRO A 373 21.17 -0.46 -5.93
CA PRO A 373 22.00 -0.98 -4.85
C PRO A 373 22.93 0.10 -4.29
N GLN A 374 22.90 0.31 -2.98
CA GLN A 374 23.73 1.27 -2.25
C GLN A 374 23.88 0.83 -0.80
N GLU A 375 24.91 1.34 -0.11
CA GLU A 375 25.06 1.16 1.32
C GLU A 375 24.19 2.17 2.07
N PHE A 376 23.50 1.72 3.12
CA PHE A 376 22.66 2.58 3.95
C PHE A 376 23.44 3.07 5.17
N ASP A 377 24.23 4.13 4.99
CA ASP A 377 24.92 4.80 6.09
C ASP A 377 23.99 5.69 6.92
N ASP A 378 24.53 6.32 7.97
CA ASP A 378 23.78 7.21 8.85
C ASP A 378 23.13 8.38 8.09
N GLU A 379 23.83 8.97 7.10
CA GLU A 379 23.35 10.12 6.33
C GLU A 379 22.18 9.74 5.42
N HIS A 380 22.29 8.59 4.74
CA HIS A 380 21.24 8.04 3.88
C HIS A 380 19.97 7.75 4.69
N ILE A 381 20.12 7.06 5.83
CA ILE A 381 18.97 6.74 6.68
C ILE A 381 18.36 8.02 7.25
N ALA A 382 19.16 9.01 7.67
CA ALA A 382 18.64 10.29 8.16
C ALA A 382 17.83 11.03 7.07
N LYS A 383 18.34 11.09 5.83
CA LYS A 383 17.62 11.68 4.69
C LYS A 383 16.30 10.95 4.42
N ARG A 384 16.32 9.61 4.40
CA ARG A 384 15.09 8.82 4.20
C ARG A 384 14.07 9.04 5.31
N THR A 385 14.55 9.17 6.55
CA THR A 385 13.73 9.34 7.74
C THR A 385 13.09 10.72 7.80
N ALA A 386 13.70 11.77 7.22
CA ALA A 386 13.16 13.13 7.19
C ALA A 386 11.70 13.21 6.68
N VAL A 387 11.30 12.31 5.77
CA VAL A 387 9.92 12.21 5.27
C VAL A 387 8.91 11.97 6.39
N LEU A 388 9.28 11.19 7.41
CA LEU A 388 8.45 10.97 8.59
C LEU A 388 8.24 12.27 9.38
N GLY A 389 9.26 13.15 9.44
CA GLY A 389 9.15 14.45 10.11
C GLY A 389 8.12 15.36 9.43
N TYR A 390 8.17 15.45 8.11
CA TYR A 390 7.16 16.17 7.33
C TYR A 390 5.76 15.55 7.48
N ALA A 391 5.66 14.23 7.53
CA ALA A 391 4.40 13.53 7.72
C ALA A 391 3.77 13.80 9.10
N ILE A 392 4.58 13.83 10.17
CA ILE A 392 4.12 14.17 11.53
C ILE A 392 3.58 15.61 11.56
N ASP A 393 4.31 16.57 10.99
CA ASP A 393 3.85 17.97 10.93
C ASP A 393 2.57 18.12 10.09
N ALA A 394 2.49 17.45 8.93
CA ALA A 394 1.29 17.43 8.09
C ALA A 394 0.06 16.89 8.84
N ARG A 395 0.25 15.84 9.66
CA ARG A 395 -0.81 15.25 10.47
C ARG A 395 -1.25 16.17 11.59
N MET A 396 -0.31 16.74 12.34
CA MET A 396 -0.57 17.71 13.41
C MET A 396 -1.40 18.90 12.91
N LYS A 397 -1.08 19.43 11.73
CA LYS A 397 -1.85 20.52 11.09
C LYS A 397 -3.29 20.12 10.74
N LYS A 398 -3.53 18.87 10.33
CA LYS A 398 -4.87 18.36 9.98
C LYS A 398 -5.70 17.97 11.20
N TYR A 399 -5.06 17.46 12.25
CA TYR A 399 -5.68 16.94 13.47
C TYR A 399 -5.08 17.62 14.73
N PRO A 400 -5.37 18.90 14.97
CA PRO A 400 -4.75 19.66 16.07
C PRO A 400 -5.12 19.17 17.48
N GLU A 401 -6.20 18.39 17.61
CA GLU A 401 -6.65 17.79 18.87
C GLU A 401 -5.98 16.44 19.17
N GLU A 402 -5.28 15.86 18.20
CA GLU A 402 -4.54 14.60 18.37
C GLU A 402 -3.16 14.90 18.96
N THR A 403 -2.72 14.07 19.91
CA THR A 403 -1.33 14.17 20.40
C THR A 403 -0.38 13.60 19.36
N PRO A 404 0.54 14.40 18.78
CA PRO A 404 1.48 13.91 17.78
C PRO A 404 2.46 12.90 18.39
N TYR A 405 2.92 11.96 17.58
CA TYR A 405 3.99 11.06 17.99
C TYR A 405 5.33 11.79 18.01
N VAL A 406 6.11 11.60 19.07
CA VAL A 406 7.44 12.20 19.25
C VAL A 406 8.49 11.16 18.90
N TYR A 407 8.99 11.20 17.66
CA TYR A 407 10.03 10.28 17.22
C TYR A 407 11.38 10.62 17.85
N ALA A 408 12.02 9.62 18.47
CA ALA A 408 13.15 9.84 19.38
C ALA A 408 14.36 10.51 18.69
N LEU A 409 14.64 10.19 17.42
CA LEU A 409 15.78 10.78 16.71
C LEU A 409 15.57 12.25 16.37
N PHE A 410 14.32 12.70 16.15
CA PHE A 410 14.01 14.11 15.94
C PHE A 410 13.99 14.89 17.24
N ALA A 411 13.45 14.30 18.31
CA ALA A 411 13.44 14.94 19.63
C ALA A 411 14.85 15.21 20.18
N ASN A 412 15.83 14.42 19.73
CA ASN A 412 17.25 14.55 20.09
C ASN A 412 18.06 15.35 19.05
N SER A 413 17.42 15.96 18.05
CA SER A 413 18.09 16.79 17.04
C SER A 413 17.57 18.23 17.04
N ASP A 414 18.35 19.15 16.47
CA ASP A 414 17.92 20.54 16.23
C ASP A 414 17.09 20.67 14.93
N THR A 415 16.74 19.56 14.28
CA THR A 415 16.04 19.57 12.99
C THR A 415 14.56 19.89 13.20
N GLN A 416 14.10 20.94 12.53
CA GLN A 416 12.68 21.31 12.47
C GLN A 416 12.10 20.85 11.13
N PHE A 417 10.91 20.25 11.19
CA PHE A 417 10.17 19.83 10.00
C PHE A 417 8.93 20.69 9.87
N GLU A 418 8.74 21.29 8.70
CA GLU A 418 7.53 22.03 8.37
C GLU A 418 7.00 21.52 7.03
N TYR A 419 5.79 20.98 7.02
CA TYR A 419 5.11 20.57 5.81
C TYR A 419 4.33 21.73 5.18
N ASN A 420 4.78 22.14 4.00
CA ASN A 420 4.20 23.16 3.14
C ASN A 420 4.41 22.78 1.66
N ASN A 421 4.00 23.64 0.72
CA ASN A 421 4.12 23.36 -0.71
C ASN A 421 5.58 23.11 -1.15
N ASP A 422 6.54 23.87 -0.62
CA ASP A 422 7.96 23.72 -0.99
C ASP A 422 8.49 22.35 -0.55
N THR A 423 8.17 21.92 0.67
CA THR A 423 8.58 20.58 1.15
C THR A 423 7.83 19.45 0.45
N LYS A 424 6.57 19.67 0.05
CA LYS A 424 5.84 18.71 -0.78
C LYS A 424 6.51 18.52 -2.13
N GLU A 425 6.96 19.60 -2.77
CA GLU A 425 7.75 19.51 -4.00
C GLU A 425 9.10 18.81 -3.77
N ALA A 426 9.73 19.05 -2.61
CA ALA A 426 10.99 18.39 -2.22
C ALA A 426 10.84 16.88 -1.92
N LEU A 427 9.62 16.37 -1.69
CA LEU A 427 9.37 14.93 -1.60
C LEU A 427 9.52 14.22 -2.95
N LYS A 428 9.66 14.95 -4.06
CA LYS A 428 9.88 14.33 -5.36
C LYS A 428 11.05 13.35 -5.33
N ASP A 429 10.79 12.10 -5.72
CA ASP A 429 11.79 11.03 -5.80
C ASP A 429 12.36 10.57 -4.45
N TYR A 430 11.68 10.85 -3.33
CA TYR A 430 12.11 10.41 -2.00
C TYR A 430 12.23 8.88 -1.87
N ASN A 431 11.44 8.10 -2.62
CA ASN A 431 11.44 6.64 -2.58
C ASN A 431 12.72 6.02 -3.17
N LEU A 432 13.55 6.80 -3.88
CA LEU A 432 14.90 6.37 -4.27
C LEU A 432 15.84 6.17 -3.07
N LEU A 433 15.41 6.60 -1.88
CA LEU A 433 16.12 6.41 -0.62
C LEU A 433 15.62 5.18 0.18
N ASP A 434 14.73 4.36 -0.38
CA ASP A 434 14.13 3.22 0.32
C ASP A 434 15.15 2.16 0.78
N LEU A 435 14.98 1.71 2.03
CA LEU A 435 15.92 0.85 2.75
C LEU A 435 15.67 -0.65 2.50
N SER A 436 15.82 -1.08 1.24
CA SER A 436 15.50 -2.46 0.82
C SER A 436 16.49 -3.49 1.37
N ILE A 437 16.09 -4.21 2.42
CA ILE A 437 16.81 -5.36 2.99
C ILE A 437 16.05 -6.67 2.88
#